data_AF-A0AAD8M7Z2-F1
#
_entry.id   AF-A0AAD8M7Z2-F1
#
_cell.length_a   1.000
_cell.length_b   1.000
_cell.length_c   1.000
_cell.angle_alpha   90.00
_cell.angle_beta   90.00
_cell.angle_gamma   90.00
#
_symmetry.space_group_name_H-M   'P 1'
#
loop_
_entity.id
_entity.type
_entity.pdbx_description
1 polymer ?
#
loop_
_entity_poly.entity_id
_entity_poly.type
_entity_poly.pdbx_seq_one_letter_code
_entity_poly.pdbx_strand_id
1 'polypeptide(L)'
;MVVATKDKGDYFLNSLFHCLFTTSLMDFFSQSQLNHLCGKRKIIWRLEISGGGIKKIRRCTGFAVSSDGLIMCCAHIFDNMHMERVTIHARRLEDESFKTARVVHIHSSWDLVMLKIDRLDNCEFGEFALNGTLVANQPLCYMGNPFQFVGACFFGRVSFPCINNVNLPTTADETMCMNYHLPECHEIEPKYRILGHIWDSNFFRYKTKTNFLRKLNPLVPIIECNGFTCERGFACGEMFGTVNFDGQEGFSGGPIFDGSGNVVGMMLANDAVRIKVGLFNGLPEFLFDAAAVHGWLIEGLGNFNFSSCFSDLSSALGYCSRLPAM
;
A
#
# COMPACT_ATOMS: atom_id res chain seq x y z
N MET A 1 12.48 12.31 9.66
CA MET A 1 11.95 12.69 10.99
C MET A 1 10.78 11.78 11.32
N VAL A 2 10.75 11.20 12.52
CA VAL A 2 9.66 10.30 12.95
C VAL A 2 8.82 11.04 13.99
N VAL A 3 7.52 11.17 13.73
CA VAL A 3 6.55 11.66 14.71
C VAL A 3 5.78 10.43 15.17
N ALA A 4 5.95 10.01 16.42
CA ALA A 4 5.40 8.75 16.93
C ALA A 4 4.85 8.94 18.36
N THR A 5 3.73 8.30 18.66
CA THR A 5 3.15 8.28 20.01
C THR A 5 2.91 6.86 20.48
N LYS A 6 3.29 6.57 21.73
CA LYS A 6 3.02 5.29 22.38
C LYS A 6 1.58 5.29 22.91
N ASP A 7 0.88 4.18 22.69
CA ASP A 7 -0.55 3.85 22.85
C ASP A 7 -1.17 4.15 24.25
N LYS A 8 -1.06 5.39 24.77
CA LYS A 8 -1.70 5.83 26.02
C LYS A 8 -2.49 7.13 25.82
N GLY A 9 -3.75 6.97 25.43
CA GLY A 9 -4.86 7.92 25.66
C GLY A 9 -4.78 9.27 24.92
N ASP A 10 -5.73 9.47 24.01
CA ASP A 10 -6.36 10.65 23.36
C ASP A 10 -5.87 12.10 23.53
N TYR A 11 -4.92 12.43 24.40
CA TYR A 11 -4.57 13.82 24.72
C TYR A 11 -3.30 14.36 24.06
N PHE A 12 -2.60 13.58 23.24
CA PHE A 12 -1.22 13.95 22.85
C PHE A 12 -0.94 14.32 21.40
N LEU A 13 -1.81 14.00 20.42
CA LEU A 13 -1.52 14.32 19.01
C LEU A 13 -1.90 15.75 18.60
N ASN A 14 -2.97 16.33 19.18
CA ASN A 14 -3.30 17.75 18.96
C ASN A 14 -2.20 18.67 19.52
N SER A 15 -1.49 18.24 20.56
CA SER A 15 -0.37 18.97 21.17
C SER A 15 0.97 18.69 20.49
N LEU A 16 1.23 17.48 19.97
CA LEU A 16 2.48 17.19 19.23
C LEU A 16 2.54 17.87 17.86
N PHE A 17 1.40 17.99 17.15
CA PHE A 17 1.35 18.80 15.93
C PHE A 17 1.63 20.27 16.22
N HIS A 18 1.17 20.80 17.36
CA HIS A 18 1.54 22.15 17.80
C HIS A 18 3.01 22.29 18.24
N CYS A 19 3.66 21.23 18.72
CA CYS A 19 5.01 21.27 19.30
C CYS A 19 6.15 20.92 18.32
N LEU A 20 5.85 20.31 17.16
CA LEU A 20 6.87 19.85 16.19
C LEU A 20 6.78 20.56 14.84
N PHE A 21 6.33 21.82 14.79
CA PHE A 21 6.71 22.73 13.70
C PHE A 21 8.17 23.13 13.86
N THR A 22 9.07 22.15 13.81
CA THR A 22 10.46 22.44 13.50
C THR A 22 10.50 22.90 12.04
N THR A 23 11.38 23.85 11.73
CA THR A 23 11.60 24.38 10.38
C THR A 23 11.73 23.27 9.34
N SER A 24 12.22 22.09 9.72
CA SER A 24 12.41 20.91 8.87
C SER A 24 11.13 20.28 8.31
N LEU A 25 9.96 20.38 8.96
CA LEU A 25 8.71 19.85 8.37
C LEU A 25 8.12 20.75 7.30
N MET A 26 8.26 22.06 7.51
CA MET A 26 7.80 23.06 6.54
C MET A 26 8.56 22.98 5.22
N ASP A 27 9.74 22.34 5.21
CA ASP A 27 10.49 22.01 3.99
C ASP A 27 9.77 20.96 3.11
N PHE A 28 8.86 20.17 3.69
CA PHE A 28 8.09 19.14 2.97
C PHE A 28 6.69 19.60 2.63
N PHE A 29 5.95 20.12 3.61
CA PHE A 29 4.53 20.44 3.45
C PHE A 29 4.21 21.78 4.09
N SER A 30 3.34 22.54 3.42
CA SER A 30 2.72 23.73 4.02
C SER A 30 1.81 23.33 5.20
N GLN A 31 1.53 24.30 6.07
CA GLN A 31 0.62 24.12 7.20
C GLN A 31 -0.75 23.55 6.78
N SER A 32 -1.31 24.04 5.68
CA SER A 32 -2.61 23.57 5.18
C SER A 32 -2.56 22.11 4.72
N GLN A 33 -1.48 21.71 4.06
CA GLN A 33 -1.25 20.32 3.64
C GLN A 33 -1.08 19.40 4.86
N LEU A 34 -0.34 19.83 5.89
CA LEU A 34 -0.20 19.07 7.14
C LEU A 34 -1.55 18.90 7.84
N ASN A 35 -2.35 19.96 7.94
CA ASN A 35 -3.71 19.89 8.51
C ASN A 35 -4.60 18.93 7.70
N HIS A 36 -4.47 18.94 6.38
CA HIS A 36 -5.20 18.03 5.51
C HIS A 36 -4.78 16.56 5.71
N LEU A 37 -3.47 16.30 5.76
CA LEU A 37 -2.89 14.98 6.04
C LEU A 37 -3.31 14.44 7.42
N CYS A 38 -3.38 15.29 8.44
CA CYS A 38 -3.91 14.91 9.76
C CYS A 38 -5.33 14.36 9.68
N GLY A 39 -6.18 14.93 8.81
CA GLY A 39 -7.54 14.45 8.59
C GLY A 39 -7.58 13.03 8.02
N LYS A 40 -6.56 12.62 7.26
CA LYS A 40 -6.47 11.30 6.64
C LYS A 40 -6.18 10.18 7.63
N ARG A 41 -5.89 10.46 8.91
CA ARG A 41 -5.67 9.42 9.93
C ARG A 41 -6.85 8.44 10.08
N LYS A 42 -8.06 8.90 9.79
CA LYS A 42 -9.32 8.14 9.96
C LYS A 42 -9.46 6.99 8.96
N ILE A 43 -8.69 7.01 7.87
CA ILE A 43 -8.68 5.92 6.90
C ILE A 43 -7.68 4.82 7.28
N ILE A 44 -6.83 5.04 8.29
CA ILE A 44 -5.74 4.13 8.66
C ILE A 44 -6.25 3.09 9.66
N TRP A 45 -5.92 1.83 9.41
CA TRP A 45 -6.31 0.71 10.23
C TRP A 45 -5.08 -0.01 10.78
N ARG A 46 -5.07 -0.24 12.09
CA ARG A 46 -4.18 -1.21 12.73
C ARG A 46 -4.81 -2.59 12.58
N LEU A 47 -4.00 -3.53 12.11
CA LEU A 47 -4.41 -4.91 11.91
C LEU A 47 -3.62 -5.83 12.86
N GLU A 48 -4.33 -6.76 13.49
CA GLU A 48 -3.77 -7.84 14.30
C GLU A 48 -4.24 -9.18 13.76
N ILE A 49 -3.28 -9.99 13.34
CA ILE A 49 -3.54 -11.24 12.64
C ILE A 49 -2.95 -12.38 13.45
N SER A 50 -3.80 -13.36 13.75
CA SER A 50 -3.46 -14.50 14.59
C SER A 50 -4.02 -15.80 14.01
N GLY A 51 -3.54 -16.93 14.53
CA GLY A 51 -3.95 -18.25 14.05
C GLY A 51 -3.16 -18.71 12.82
N GLY A 52 -3.73 -19.61 12.02
CA GLY A 52 -3.06 -20.07 10.79
C GLY A 52 -1.73 -20.81 10.98
N GLY A 53 -1.45 -21.36 12.17
CA GLY A 53 -0.20 -22.09 12.46
C GLY A 53 0.94 -21.22 13.01
N ILE A 54 0.71 -19.90 13.20
CA ILE A 54 1.69 -19.02 13.86
C ILE A 54 1.43 -18.95 15.36
N LYS A 55 2.50 -18.81 16.16
CA LYS A 55 2.40 -18.64 17.62
C LYS A 55 2.28 -17.17 18.07
N LYS A 56 2.72 -16.22 17.23
CA LYS A 56 2.80 -14.79 17.55
C LYS A 56 1.82 -14.01 16.67
N ILE A 57 1.09 -13.07 17.27
CA ILE A 57 0.24 -12.12 16.55
C ILE A 57 1.13 -11.30 15.61
N ARG A 58 0.79 -11.28 14.32
CA ARG A 58 1.41 -10.37 13.35
C ARG A 58 0.65 -9.05 13.37
N ARG A 59 1.38 -7.94 13.37
CA ARG A 59 0.82 -6.59 13.33
C ARG A 59 1.24 -5.88 12.06
N CYS A 60 0.28 -5.21 11.44
CA CYS A 60 0.49 -4.44 10.22
C CYS A 60 -0.44 -3.23 10.17
N THR A 61 -0.27 -2.42 9.14
CA THR A 61 -1.15 -1.30 8.82
C THR A 61 -1.96 -1.66 7.58
N GLY A 62 -3.22 -1.28 7.52
CA GLY A 62 -4.00 -1.21 6.30
C GLY A 62 -4.67 0.15 6.18
N PHE A 63 -5.37 0.39 5.09
CA PHE A 63 -6.19 1.59 4.92
C PHE A 63 -7.49 1.32 4.18
N ALA A 64 -8.53 2.06 4.54
CA ALA A 64 -9.83 1.96 3.90
C ALA A 64 -9.80 2.54 2.49
N VAL A 65 -10.38 1.80 1.54
CA VAL A 65 -10.50 2.18 0.12
C VAL A 65 -11.96 2.29 -0.33
N SER A 66 -12.91 2.02 0.55
CA SER A 66 -14.33 2.22 0.31
C SER A 66 -15.08 2.60 1.60
N SER A 67 -16.27 3.18 1.42
CA SER A 67 -17.16 3.55 2.52
C SER A 67 -17.80 2.35 3.23
N ASP A 68 -17.83 1.19 2.59
CA ASP A 68 -18.39 -0.04 3.17
C ASP A 68 -17.33 -0.86 3.95
N GLY A 69 -16.15 -0.30 4.20
CA GLY A 69 -15.13 -0.94 5.04
C GLY A 69 -14.25 -1.96 4.32
N LEU A 70 -14.03 -1.78 3.02
CA LEU A 70 -12.97 -2.49 2.30
C LEU A 70 -11.62 -1.86 2.66
N ILE A 71 -10.66 -2.69 3.04
CA ILE A 71 -9.31 -2.30 3.48
C ILE A 71 -8.27 -2.94 2.57
N MET A 72 -7.25 -2.17 2.20
CA MET A 72 -6.07 -2.63 1.48
C MET A 72 -4.88 -2.80 2.42
N CYS A 73 -4.08 -3.85 2.22
CA CYS A 73 -2.87 -4.15 2.98
C CYS A 73 -1.90 -5.02 2.14
N CYS A 74 -0.73 -5.39 2.70
CA CYS A 74 0.22 -6.28 2.04
C CYS A 74 -0.14 -7.77 2.18
N ALA A 75 0.03 -8.55 1.11
CA ALA A 75 -0.27 -9.99 1.11
C ALA A 75 0.72 -10.82 1.92
N HIS A 76 2.01 -10.45 1.95
CA HIS A 76 3.07 -11.20 2.62
C HIS A 76 2.84 -11.36 4.12
N ILE A 77 1.99 -10.52 4.69
CA ILE A 77 1.54 -10.65 6.08
C ILE A 77 0.87 -12.00 6.33
N PHE A 78 0.27 -12.62 5.31
CA PHE A 78 -0.36 -13.95 5.39
C PHE A 78 0.58 -15.09 4.98
N ASP A 79 1.86 -14.82 4.68
CA ASP A 79 2.80 -15.85 4.26
C ASP A 79 2.94 -16.96 5.29
N ASN A 80 2.85 -18.21 4.81
CA ASN A 80 2.89 -19.44 5.59
C ASN A 80 1.75 -19.57 6.62
N MET A 81 0.61 -18.93 6.38
CA MET A 81 -0.59 -19.11 7.20
C MET A 81 -1.60 -20.06 6.55
N HIS A 82 -2.22 -20.89 7.38
CA HIS A 82 -3.41 -21.66 7.03
C HIS A 82 -4.65 -20.77 7.11
N MET A 83 -5.12 -20.28 5.95
CA MET A 83 -6.15 -19.25 5.85
C MET A 83 -7.46 -19.61 6.56
N GLU A 84 -7.82 -20.89 6.62
CA GLU A 84 -9.03 -21.39 7.30
C GLU A 84 -8.99 -21.26 8.83
N ARG A 85 -7.83 -20.91 9.40
CA ARG A 85 -7.61 -20.71 10.84
C ARG A 85 -7.16 -19.30 11.17
N VAL A 86 -7.21 -18.37 10.22
CA VAL A 86 -6.76 -16.99 10.42
C VAL A 86 -7.89 -16.17 11.04
N THR A 87 -7.56 -15.45 12.11
CA THR A 87 -8.43 -14.43 12.70
C THR A 87 -7.79 -13.07 12.49
N ILE A 88 -8.58 -12.12 11.97
CA ILE A 88 -8.13 -10.76 11.69
C ILE A 88 -8.95 -9.79 12.53
N HIS A 89 -8.24 -9.04 13.37
CA HIS A 89 -8.80 -7.94 14.13
C HIS A 89 -8.29 -6.63 13.55
N ALA A 90 -9.19 -5.68 13.34
CA ALA A 90 -8.89 -4.39 12.74
C ALA A 90 -9.48 -3.26 13.59
N ARG A 91 -8.71 -2.21 13.82
CA ARG A 91 -9.12 -1.02 14.59
C ARG A 91 -8.63 0.23 13.87
N ARG A 92 -9.47 1.27 13.75
CA ARG A 92 -8.97 2.59 13.32
C ARG A 92 -8.06 3.18 14.38
N LEU A 93 -7.20 4.13 14.01
CA LEU A 93 -6.27 4.70 14.99
C LEU A 93 -6.99 5.34 16.18
N GLU A 94 -8.15 5.96 15.95
CA GLU A 94 -8.99 6.63 16.94
C GLU A 94 -9.99 5.74 17.69
N ASP A 95 -10.26 4.52 17.22
CA ASP A 95 -11.26 3.65 17.85
C ASP A 95 -10.66 2.94 19.07
N GLU A 96 -11.38 2.73 20.17
CA GLU A 96 -10.82 1.96 21.30
C GLU A 96 -10.87 0.43 21.10
N SER A 97 -11.82 -0.04 20.29
CA SER A 97 -12.13 -1.47 20.16
C SER A 97 -11.80 -2.02 18.78
N PHE A 98 -11.34 -3.26 18.76
CA PHE A 98 -11.13 -4.00 17.51
C PHE A 98 -12.46 -4.55 16.97
N LYS A 99 -12.59 -4.48 15.65
CA LYS A 99 -13.62 -5.16 14.85
C LYS A 99 -13.01 -6.39 14.17
N THR A 100 -13.85 -7.33 13.76
CA THR A 100 -13.43 -8.48 12.97
C THR A 100 -13.38 -8.10 11.49
N ALA A 101 -12.39 -8.65 10.80
CA ALA A 101 -12.28 -8.55 9.36
C ALA A 101 -12.13 -9.95 8.74
N ARG A 102 -12.47 -10.05 7.46
CA ARG A 102 -12.23 -11.25 6.64
C ARG A 102 -11.44 -10.90 5.40
N VAL A 103 -10.68 -11.87 4.89
CA VAL A 103 -10.05 -11.74 3.58
C VAL A 103 -11.11 -11.80 2.50
N VAL A 104 -11.06 -10.84 1.56
CA VAL A 104 -11.87 -10.83 0.35
C VAL A 104 -11.05 -11.38 -0.81
N HIS A 105 -9.81 -10.91 -0.97
CA HIS A 105 -8.96 -11.28 -2.10
C HIS A 105 -7.49 -11.19 -1.71
N ILE A 106 -6.66 -12.10 -2.24
CA ILE A 106 -5.19 -12.07 -2.09
C ILE A 106 -4.57 -12.15 -3.48
N HIS A 107 -3.72 -11.17 -3.79
CA HIS A 107 -2.90 -11.13 -4.99
C HIS A 107 -1.41 -11.16 -4.61
N SER A 108 -0.91 -12.35 -4.26
CA SER A 108 0.43 -12.52 -3.68
C SER A 108 1.58 -12.04 -4.57
N SER A 109 1.46 -12.15 -5.90
CA SER A 109 2.51 -11.70 -6.83
C SER A 109 2.63 -10.17 -6.88
N TRP A 110 1.62 -9.43 -6.40
CA TRP A 110 1.64 -7.97 -6.28
C TRP A 110 1.78 -7.50 -4.83
N ASP A 111 1.94 -8.45 -3.90
CA ASP A 111 1.90 -8.20 -2.47
C ASP A 111 0.65 -7.45 -1.98
N LEU A 112 -0.52 -7.73 -2.57
CA LEU A 112 -1.77 -7.05 -2.22
C LEU A 112 -2.79 -7.99 -1.59
N VAL A 113 -3.46 -7.53 -0.54
CA VAL A 113 -4.62 -8.20 0.05
C VAL A 113 -5.73 -7.19 0.31
N MET A 114 -6.97 -7.62 0.01
CA MET A 114 -8.19 -6.89 0.31
C MET A 114 -8.90 -7.57 1.48
N LEU A 115 -9.22 -6.78 2.50
CA LEU A 115 -9.94 -7.20 3.70
C LEU A 115 -11.28 -6.48 3.77
N LYS A 116 -12.28 -7.10 4.38
CA LYS A 116 -13.59 -6.49 4.64
C LYS A 116 -13.86 -6.47 6.13
N ILE A 117 -14.17 -5.30 6.67
CA ILE A 117 -14.69 -5.17 8.04
C ILE A 117 -16.14 -5.65 8.07
N ASP A 118 -16.48 -6.48 9.05
CA ASP A 118 -17.85 -6.92 9.22
C ASP A 118 -18.74 -5.78 9.73
N ARG A 119 -19.89 -5.59 9.06
CA ARG A 119 -20.96 -4.65 9.46
C ARG A 119 -20.47 -3.21 9.67
N LEU A 120 -19.75 -2.67 8.68
CA LEU A 120 -19.29 -1.28 8.67
C LEU A 120 -19.84 -0.54 7.45
N ASP A 121 -20.59 0.54 7.71
CA ASP A 121 -21.09 1.46 6.69
C ASP A 121 -20.60 2.88 7.00
N ASN A 122 -20.55 3.73 5.97
CA ASN A 122 -20.14 5.14 6.08
C ASN A 122 -18.73 5.34 6.66
N CYS A 123 -17.79 4.48 6.29
CA CYS A 123 -16.37 4.61 6.59
C CYS A 123 -15.75 5.76 5.78
N GLU A 124 -14.86 6.55 6.39
CA GLU A 124 -13.95 7.40 5.61
C GLU A 124 -12.94 6.52 4.89
N PHE A 125 -12.60 6.87 3.65
CA PHE A 125 -11.70 6.10 2.82
C PHE A 125 -10.76 7.00 2.01
N GLY A 126 -9.64 6.43 1.58
CA GLY A 126 -8.65 7.14 0.79
C GLY A 126 -9.08 7.27 -0.66
N GLU A 127 -8.93 8.47 -1.21
CA GLU A 127 -9.00 8.71 -2.65
C GLU A 127 -7.63 8.46 -3.26
N PHE A 128 -7.56 7.72 -4.36
CA PHE A 128 -6.30 7.48 -5.06
C PHE A 128 -5.91 8.67 -5.93
N ALA A 129 -4.62 8.98 -5.96
CA ALA A 129 -4.08 9.97 -6.89
C ALA A 129 -4.28 9.52 -8.34
N LEU A 130 -4.47 10.49 -9.25
CA LEU A 130 -4.58 10.19 -10.68
C LEU A 130 -3.24 9.72 -11.25
N ASN A 131 -3.29 8.90 -12.29
CA ASN A 131 -2.10 8.42 -12.99
C ASN A 131 -1.22 9.58 -13.48
N GLY A 132 0.10 9.39 -13.42
CA GLY A 132 1.09 10.35 -13.92
C GLY A 132 1.18 11.69 -13.17
N THR A 133 0.50 11.82 -12.02
CA THR A 133 0.51 13.08 -11.24
C THR A 133 1.75 13.26 -10.37
N LEU A 134 2.50 12.19 -10.09
CA LEU A 134 3.69 12.26 -9.26
C LEU A 134 4.91 12.74 -10.04
N VAL A 135 5.50 13.84 -9.56
CA VAL A 135 6.74 14.41 -10.11
C VAL A 135 7.93 14.13 -9.21
N ALA A 136 9.14 14.08 -9.78
CA ALA A 136 10.36 13.93 -9.00
C ALA A 136 10.49 15.04 -7.94
N ASN A 137 11.04 14.69 -6.78
CA ASN A 137 11.16 15.51 -5.58
C ASN A 137 9.85 15.95 -4.91
N GLN A 138 8.69 15.53 -5.43
CA GLN A 138 7.41 15.77 -4.76
C GLN A 138 7.41 15.16 -3.36
N PRO A 139 7.02 15.92 -2.32
CA PRO A 139 6.96 15.43 -0.96
C PRO A 139 5.85 14.39 -0.81
N LEU A 140 6.15 13.34 -0.06
CA LEU A 140 5.25 12.24 0.28
C LEU A 140 5.20 12.03 1.79
N CYS A 141 4.07 11.54 2.27
CA CYS A 141 3.84 11.23 3.68
C CYS A 141 3.33 9.79 3.81
N TYR A 142 4.04 8.93 4.52
CA TYR A 142 3.51 7.65 4.99
C TYR A 142 2.85 7.87 6.35
N MET A 143 1.74 7.17 6.61
CA MET A 143 1.13 7.09 7.94
C MET A 143 0.77 5.64 8.27
N GLY A 144 1.09 5.18 9.48
CA GLY A 144 0.73 3.82 9.89
C GLY A 144 1.06 3.50 11.34
N ASN A 145 1.38 2.22 11.59
CA ASN A 145 1.67 1.70 12.94
C ASN A 145 3.10 1.11 13.07
N PRO A 146 4.14 1.80 12.59
CA PRO A 146 5.53 1.34 12.68
C PRO A 146 5.95 1.08 14.13
N PHE A 147 6.55 -0.07 14.42
CA PHE A 147 7.02 -0.41 15.78
C PHE A 147 5.94 -0.23 16.87
N GLN A 148 4.67 -0.40 16.53
CA GLN A 148 3.52 -0.18 17.42
C GLN A 148 3.30 1.29 17.85
N PHE A 149 3.91 2.24 17.14
CA PHE A 149 3.58 3.66 17.25
C PHE A 149 2.42 3.99 16.31
N VAL A 150 1.21 3.87 16.86
CA VAL A 150 -0.05 4.12 16.16
C VAL A 150 -0.08 5.56 15.65
N GLY A 151 -0.32 5.74 14.35
CA GLY A 151 -0.41 7.05 13.71
C GLY A 151 0.95 7.71 13.40
N ALA A 152 2.04 6.95 13.49
CA ALA A 152 3.34 7.52 13.20
C ALA A 152 3.50 7.82 11.71
N CYS A 153 4.13 8.96 11.45
CA CYS A 153 4.31 9.52 10.12
C CYS A 153 5.78 9.54 9.72
N PHE A 154 6.04 9.21 8.45
CA PHE A 154 7.35 9.37 7.83
C PHE A 154 7.22 10.20 6.57
N PHE A 155 8.25 10.98 6.28
CA PHE A 155 8.26 11.90 5.15
C PHE A 155 9.39 11.52 4.20
N GLY A 156 9.12 11.65 2.92
CA GLY A 156 10.11 11.44 1.88
C GLY A 156 9.75 12.20 0.63
N ARG A 157 10.46 11.91 -0.45
CA ARG A 157 10.25 12.52 -1.76
C ARG A 157 10.25 11.45 -2.83
N VAL A 158 9.45 11.66 -3.86
CA VAL A 158 9.49 10.86 -5.08
C VAL A 158 10.89 10.94 -5.69
N SER A 159 11.54 9.80 -5.91
CA SER A 159 12.86 9.74 -6.56
C SER A 159 12.74 9.80 -8.08
N PHE A 160 11.72 9.16 -8.66
CA PHE A 160 11.48 9.07 -10.09
C PHE A 160 10.04 9.49 -10.43
N PRO A 161 9.82 10.29 -11.48
CA PRO A 161 8.47 10.67 -11.88
C PRO A 161 7.65 9.43 -12.26
N CYS A 162 6.35 9.49 -12.01
CA CYS A 162 5.44 8.44 -12.46
C CYS A 162 4.89 8.80 -13.82
N ILE A 163 4.74 7.80 -14.68
CA ILE A 163 4.21 7.99 -16.03
C ILE A 163 2.78 7.48 -16.14
N ASN A 164 2.08 7.97 -17.15
CA ASN A 164 0.82 7.37 -17.60
C ASN A 164 1.09 6.04 -18.31
N ASN A 165 0.07 5.17 -18.34
CA ASN A 165 0.06 3.91 -19.09
C ASN A 165 1.20 2.96 -18.67
N VAL A 166 1.30 2.69 -17.37
CA VAL A 166 2.20 1.66 -16.86
C VAL A 166 1.71 0.27 -17.31
N ASN A 167 2.63 -0.58 -17.75
CA ASN A 167 2.30 -1.97 -18.02
C ASN A 167 2.14 -2.70 -16.68
N LEU A 168 0.95 -3.22 -16.43
CA LEU A 168 0.68 -4.06 -15.28
C LEU A 168 0.95 -5.53 -15.60
N PRO A 169 1.45 -6.31 -14.64
CA PRO A 169 1.58 -7.75 -14.83
C PRO A 169 0.22 -8.41 -15.05
N THR A 170 0.07 -9.23 -16.08
CA THR A 170 -1.15 -10.03 -16.25
C THR A 170 -1.14 -11.25 -15.33
N THR A 171 -2.31 -11.81 -15.00
CA THR A 171 -2.40 -13.06 -14.22
C THR A 171 -1.74 -14.27 -14.91
N ALA A 172 -1.55 -14.22 -16.23
CA ALA A 172 -0.81 -15.22 -17.01
C ALA A 172 0.72 -15.07 -16.91
N ASP A 173 1.22 -13.96 -16.36
CA ASP A 173 2.65 -13.73 -16.21
C ASP A 173 3.18 -14.35 -14.90
N GLU A 174 3.68 -15.58 -15.03
CA GLU A 174 4.31 -16.34 -13.95
C GLU A 174 5.75 -15.87 -13.63
N THR A 175 6.24 -14.82 -14.31
CA THR A 175 7.58 -14.30 -14.06
C THR A 175 7.69 -13.79 -12.63
N MET A 176 8.76 -14.19 -11.96
CA MET A 176 9.06 -13.80 -10.59
C MET A 176 10.41 -13.09 -10.53
N CYS A 177 10.56 -12.13 -9.62
CA CYS A 177 11.81 -11.41 -9.38
C CYS A 177 13.04 -12.34 -9.25
N MET A 178 12.88 -13.54 -8.68
CA MET A 178 14.01 -14.49 -8.55
C MET A 178 14.52 -15.08 -9.86
N ASN A 179 13.68 -15.15 -10.88
CA ASN A 179 14.01 -15.70 -12.20
C ASN A 179 14.06 -14.60 -13.27
N TYR A 180 13.68 -13.38 -12.91
CA TYR A 180 13.74 -12.22 -13.78
C TYR A 180 15.20 -11.82 -14.00
N HIS A 181 15.56 -11.68 -15.27
CA HIS A 181 16.86 -11.18 -15.70
C HIS A 181 16.59 -9.92 -16.49
N LEU A 182 17.21 -8.82 -16.09
CA LEU A 182 17.26 -7.59 -16.88
C LEU A 182 18.55 -7.60 -17.70
N PRO A 183 18.49 -7.83 -19.02
CA PRO A 183 19.62 -7.53 -19.88
C PRO A 183 19.75 -5.99 -19.91
N GLU A 184 20.92 -5.47 -19.58
CA GLU A 184 21.34 -4.08 -19.88
C GLU A 184 20.58 -2.94 -19.16
N CYS A 185 19.98 -3.18 -17.98
CA CYS A 185 19.37 -2.10 -17.17
C CYS A 185 20.36 -1.03 -16.67
N HIS A 186 21.67 -1.29 -16.80
CA HIS A 186 22.72 -0.32 -16.51
C HIS A 186 22.98 0.65 -17.68
N GLU A 187 22.49 0.35 -18.88
CA GLU A 187 22.79 1.14 -20.09
C GLU A 187 21.69 2.15 -20.42
N ILE A 188 20.43 1.87 -20.03
CA ILE A 188 19.29 2.75 -20.32
C ILE A 188 18.49 3.00 -19.04
N GLU A 189 18.37 4.28 -18.67
CA GLU A 189 17.52 4.70 -17.56
C GLU A 189 16.03 4.50 -17.92
N PRO A 190 15.27 3.72 -17.13
CA PRO A 190 13.89 3.41 -17.47
C PRO A 190 12.98 4.61 -17.21
N LYS A 191 11.92 4.77 -18.02
CA LYS A 191 10.92 5.84 -17.86
C LYS A 191 10.19 5.80 -16.51
N TYR A 192 10.07 4.63 -15.90
CA TYR A 192 9.54 4.41 -14.56
C TYR A 192 10.18 3.17 -13.92
N ARG A 193 10.10 3.06 -12.60
CA ARG A 193 10.69 1.93 -11.87
C ARG A 193 9.66 0.80 -11.70
N ILE A 194 10.13 -0.43 -11.88
CA ILE A 194 9.42 -1.67 -11.56
C ILE A 194 10.22 -2.42 -10.50
N LEU A 195 9.60 -3.40 -9.84
CA LEU A 195 10.26 -4.24 -8.84
C LEU A 195 11.54 -4.91 -9.37
N GLY A 196 11.50 -5.42 -10.61
CA GLY A 196 12.61 -6.09 -11.25
C GLY A 196 13.86 -5.23 -11.39
N HIS A 197 13.74 -3.90 -11.55
CA HIS A 197 14.90 -2.99 -11.59
C HIS A 197 15.72 -2.99 -10.30
N ILE A 198 15.12 -3.44 -9.18
CA ILE A 198 15.80 -3.47 -7.89
C ILE A 198 16.01 -4.89 -7.38
N TRP A 199 15.12 -5.81 -7.75
CA TRP A 199 15.10 -7.19 -7.29
C TRP A 199 15.02 -8.12 -8.50
N ASP A 200 16.20 -8.41 -9.07
CA ASP A 200 16.38 -9.37 -10.14
C ASP A 200 17.17 -10.60 -9.64
N SER A 201 17.39 -11.57 -10.54
CA SER A 201 18.17 -12.77 -10.23
C SER A 201 19.58 -12.45 -9.73
N ASN A 202 20.22 -11.38 -10.23
CA ASN A 202 21.55 -10.96 -9.79
C ASN A 202 21.54 -10.47 -8.34
N PHE A 203 20.57 -9.64 -7.96
CA PHE A 203 20.40 -9.18 -6.57
C PHE A 203 20.28 -10.35 -5.58
N PHE A 204 19.54 -11.40 -5.96
CA PHE A 204 19.33 -12.57 -5.09
C PHE A 204 20.49 -13.57 -5.08
N ARG A 205 21.37 -13.60 -6.09
CA ARG A 205 22.57 -14.46 -6.07
C ARG A 205 23.49 -14.16 -4.89
N TYR A 206 23.58 -12.89 -4.49
CA TYR A 206 24.52 -12.43 -3.46
C TYR A 206 23.93 -12.34 -2.05
N LYS A 207 22.62 -12.55 -1.87
CA LYS A 207 21.96 -12.46 -0.55
C LYS A 207 21.33 -13.79 -0.15
N THR A 208 21.78 -14.36 0.97
CA THR A 208 21.21 -15.60 1.52
C THR A 208 20.04 -15.30 2.48
N LYS A 209 19.01 -16.15 2.38
CA LYS A 209 17.85 -16.27 3.28
C LYS A 209 17.11 -14.96 3.58
N THR A 210 16.24 -14.58 2.64
CA THR A 210 14.81 -14.31 2.89
C THR A 210 14.17 -13.76 1.62
N ASN A 211 12.86 -14.01 1.44
CA ASN A 211 11.81 -13.00 1.25
C ASN A 211 10.77 -13.33 0.19
N PHE A 212 9.52 -13.06 0.57
CA PHE A 212 8.35 -12.92 -0.28
C PHE A 212 8.65 -12.11 -1.55
N LEU A 213 9.57 -11.14 -1.47
CA LEU A 213 10.09 -10.36 -2.61
C LEU A 213 10.52 -11.22 -3.81
N ARG A 214 11.07 -12.42 -3.57
CA ARG A 214 11.45 -13.35 -4.64
C ARG A 214 10.26 -13.83 -5.47
N LYS A 215 9.08 -13.89 -4.85
CA LYS A 215 7.80 -14.35 -5.42
C LYS A 215 6.97 -13.21 -6.02
N LEU A 216 7.42 -11.96 -5.88
CA LEU A 216 6.72 -10.83 -6.50
C LEU A 216 6.98 -10.84 -8.00
N ASN A 217 5.99 -10.37 -8.76
CA ASN A 217 6.15 -10.19 -10.19
C ASN A 217 7.07 -8.96 -10.43
N PRO A 218 8.10 -9.09 -11.28
CA PRO A 218 9.08 -8.04 -11.49
C PRO A 218 8.50 -6.79 -12.17
N LEU A 219 7.39 -6.91 -12.91
CA LEU A 219 6.75 -5.81 -13.63
C LEU A 219 5.86 -4.93 -12.74
N VAL A 220 5.66 -5.29 -11.46
CA VAL A 220 4.89 -4.45 -10.53
C VAL A 220 5.52 -3.05 -10.45
N PRO A 221 4.77 -1.98 -10.79
CA PRO A 221 5.27 -0.61 -10.71
C PRO A 221 5.58 -0.20 -9.26
N ILE A 222 6.64 0.59 -9.08
CA ILE A 222 7.00 1.14 -7.78
C ILE A 222 7.29 2.64 -7.81
N ILE A 223 6.95 3.31 -6.71
CA ILE A 223 7.52 4.62 -6.37
C ILE A 223 8.77 4.34 -5.55
N GLU A 224 9.91 4.64 -6.15
CA GLU A 224 11.13 4.79 -5.38
C GLU A 224 11.08 6.14 -4.68
N CYS A 225 11.37 6.15 -3.37
CA CYS A 225 11.32 7.36 -2.58
C CYS A 225 12.60 7.56 -1.76
N ASN A 226 13.04 8.81 -1.70
CA ASN A 226 14.18 9.25 -0.89
C ASN A 226 13.70 9.83 0.44
N GLY A 227 14.49 9.68 1.51
CA GLY A 227 14.21 10.30 2.82
C GLY A 227 13.28 9.51 3.75
N PHE A 228 12.63 8.45 3.26
CA PHE A 228 11.95 7.47 4.09
C PHE A 228 12.97 6.58 4.82
N THR A 229 13.54 7.07 5.91
CA THR A 229 14.52 6.32 6.71
C THR A 229 13.81 5.45 7.76
N CYS A 230 13.83 4.13 7.54
CA CYS A 230 13.40 3.12 8.52
C CYS A 230 14.55 2.21 8.93
N GLU A 231 15.74 2.80 9.05
CA GLU A 231 16.93 2.09 9.49
C GLU A 231 16.77 1.58 10.93
N ARG A 232 17.23 0.34 11.16
CA ARG A 232 17.42 -0.20 12.51
C ARG A 232 18.38 0.74 13.25
N GLY A 233 17.86 1.52 14.20
CA GLY A 233 18.62 2.52 14.97
C GLY A 233 18.09 3.95 14.87
N PHE A 234 17.20 4.25 13.92
CA PHE A 234 16.56 5.57 13.80
C PHE A 234 15.15 5.66 14.42
N ALA A 235 14.69 4.59 15.06
CA ALA A 235 13.59 4.69 16.01
C ALA A 235 14.08 5.53 17.21
N CYS A 236 13.91 6.85 17.13
CA CYS A 236 14.13 7.79 18.22
C CYS A 236 15.57 7.78 18.74
N GLY A 237 16.49 8.47 18.05
CA GLY A 237 17.93 8.46 18.34
C GLY A 237 18.26 8.50 19.84
N GLU A 238 19.11 7.57 20.28
CA GLU A 238 19.73 7.38 21.63
C GLU A 238 18.85 7.51 22.90
N MET A 239 17.63 8.06 22.85
CA MET A 239 16.75 8.27 24.00
C MET A 239 15.97 7.00 24.40
N PHE A 240 15.86 6.04 23.50
CA PHE A 240 15.26 4.74 23.80
C PHE A 240 16.28 3.68 23.41
N GLY A 241 17.15 3.33 24.37
CA GLY A 241 18.26 2.39 24.20
C GLY A 241 17.84 1.17 23.38
N THR A 242 18.75 0.70 22.51
CA THR A 242 18.59 -0.43 21.57
C THR A 242 17.58 -1.47 22.02
N VAL A 243 16.31 -1.24 21.69
CA VAL A 243 15.26 -2.24 21.86
C VAL A 243 15.35 -3.09 20.60
N ASN A 244 15.82 -4.33 20.74
CA ASN A 244 15.67 -5.32 19.70
C ASN A 244 14.17 -5.56 19.51
N PHE A 245 13.54 -4.79 18.62
CA PHE A 245 12.24 -5.15 18.09
C PHE A 245 12.45 -6.38 17.22
N ASP A 246 12.29 -7.56 17.82
CA ASP A 246 12.13 -8.83 17.11
C ASP A 246 10.88 -8.73 16.23
N GLY A 247 11.09 -8.22 15.02
CA GLY A 247 10.08 -7.98 13.99
C GLY A 247 9.88 -6.50 13.70
N GLN A 248 10.16 -6.08 12.46
CA GLN A 248 9.71 -4.81 11.89
C GLN A 248 8.18 -4.83 11.66
N GLU A 249 7.43 -5.10 12.73
CA GLU A 249 5.98 -5.20 12.69
C GLU A 249 5.36 -3.81 12.49
N GLY A 250 4.30 -3.74 11.69
CA GLY A 250 3.45 -2.55 11.61
C GLY A 250 3.70 -1.60 10.44
N PHE A 251 4.79 -1.73 9.68
CA PHE A 251 5.04 -0.85 8.52
C PHE A 251 4.26 -1.26 7.27
N SER A 252 4.25 -2.56 6.97
CA SER A 252 3.66 -3.08 5.75
C SER A 252 2.18 -2.76 5.68
N GLY A 253 1.75 -2.31 4.50
CA GLY A 253 0.36 -2.05 4.17
C GLY A 253 -0.15 -0.65 4.49
N GLY A 254 0.67 0.21 5.11
CA GLY A 254 0.28 1.60 5.35
C GLY A 254 0.28 2.43 4.07
N PRO A 255 -0.69 3.36 3.90
CA PRO A 255 -0.77 4.21 2.73
C PRO A 255 0.32 5.28 2.72
N ILE A 256 0.59 5.76 1.52
CA ILE A 256 1.45 6.89 1.27
C ILE A 256 0.63 7.96 0.56
N PHE A 257 0.78 9.19 1.01
CA PHE A 257 0.00 10.34 0.59
C PHE A 257 0.86 11.37 -0.13
N ASP A 258 0.25 12.07 -1.09
CA ASP A 258 0.75 13.35 -1.57
C ASP A 258 0.34 14.50 -0.62
N GLY A 259 0.75 15.73 -0.95
CA GLY A 259 0.36 16.92 -0.16
C GLY A 259 -1.12 17.27 -0.22
N SER A 260 -1.86 16.71 -1.18
CA SER A 260 -3.31 16.84 -1.30
C SER A 260 -4.06 15.76 -0.52
N GLY A 261 -3.35 14.86 0.16
CA GLY A 261 -3.94 13.77 0.93
C GLY A 261 -4.54 12.64 0.10
N ASN A 262 -4.18 12.54 -1.18
CA ASN A 262 -4.52 11.40 -2.02
C ASN A 262 -3.56 10.24 -1.74
N VAL A 263 -4.07 9.02 -1.74
CA VAL A 263 -3.25 7.81 -1.66
C VAL A 263 -2.53 7.61 -2.99
N VAL A 264 -1.20 7.65 -2.93
CA VAL A 264 -0.34 7.43 -4.10
C VAL A 264 0.24 6.02 -4.13
N GLY A 265 0.11 5.26 -3.05
CA GLY A 265 0.54 3.87 -3.00
C GLY A 265 0.59 3.32 -1.59
N MET A 266 1.19 2.14 -1.46
CA MET A 266 1.24 1.38 -0.21
C MET A 266 2.67 0.98 0.14
N MET A 267 3.01 1.09 1.42
CA MET A 267 4.30 0.73 1.97
C MET A 267 4.55 -0.78 1.91
N LEU A 268 5.57 -1.18 1.16
CA LEU A 268 6.10 -2.54 1.16
C LEU A 268 7.34 -2.59 2.06
N ALA A 269 7.15 -2.91 3.34
CA ALA A 269 8.26 -3.01 4.28
C ALA A 269 8.77 -4.45 4.38
N ASN A 270 10.10 -4.55 4.50
CA ASN A 270 10.82 -5.81 4.67
C ASN A 270 12.07 -5.53 5.51
N ASP A 271 12.60 -6.55 6.16
CA ASP A 271 13.78 -6.58 7.05
C ASP A 271 15.03 -5.86 6.52
N ALA A 272 15.09 -5.55 5.23
CA ALA A 272 16.17 -4.82 4.57
C ALA A 272 15.77 -3.39 4.17
N VAL A 273 15.54 -2.51 5.15
CA VAL A 273 15.92 -1.07 5.25
C VAL A 273 15.54 -0.08 4.10
N ARG A 274 15.03 -0.51 2.95
CA ARG A 274 14.58 0.41 1.89
C ARG A 274 13.07 0.39 1.81
N ILE A 275 12.46 1.47 2.27
CA ILE A 275 11.05 1.79 2.04
C ILE A 275 10.83 1.89 0.53
N LYS A 276 9.86 1.13 0.02
CA LYS A 276 9.42 1.21 -1.36
C LYS A 276 7.92 1.12 -1.42
N VAL A 277 7.36 1.87 -2.35
CA VAL A 277 5.92 2.05 -2.47
C VAL A 277 5.45 1.28 -3.68
N GLY A 278 4.53 0.34 -3.50
CA GLY A 278 3.79 -0.22 -4.64
C GLY A 278 2.83 0.83 -5.16
N LEU A 279 2.92 1.16 -6.45
CA LEU A 279 1.90 1.95 -7.13
C LEU A 279 0.78 1.04 -7.57
N PHE A 280 -0.45 1.47 -7.31
CA PHE A 280 -1.64 0.86 -7.87
C PHE A 280 -2.29 1.80 -8.90
N ASN A 281 -1.52 2.18 -9.91
CA ASN A 281 -2.07 2.82 -11.11
C ASN A 281 -2.79 1.73 -11.91
N GLY A 282 -4.13 1.74 -11.92
CA GLY A 282 -4.97 0.73 -12.61
C GLY A 282 -5.91 -0.09 -11.71
N LEU A 283 -6.02 0.26 -10.42
CA LEU A 283 -6.98 -0.34 -9.50
C LEU A 283 -8.44 -0.39 -9.97
N PRO A 284 -8.98 0.55 -10.78
CA PRO A 284 -10.37 0.43 -11.22
C PRO A 284 -10.64 -0.90 -11.91
N GLU A 285 -9.80 -1.32 -12.87
CA GLU A 285 -9.96 -2.58 -13.60
C GLU A 285 -9.81 -3.81 -12.69
N PHE A 286 -8.87 -3.77 -11.75
CA PHE A 286 -8.70 -4.85 -10.76
C PHE A 286 -9.87 -4.93 -9.76
N LEU A 287 -10.39 -3.79 -9.30
CA LEU A 287 -11.58 -3.73 -8.45
C LEU A 287 -12.81 -4.22 -9.22
N PHE A 288 -12.89 -3.96 -10.54
CA PHE A 288 -13.91 -4.52 -11.41
C PHE A 288 -13.80 -6.05 -11.49
N ASP A 289 -12.60 -6.62 -11.67
CA ASP A 289 -12.40 -8.07 -11.68
C ASP A 289 -12.75 -8.71 -10.32
N ALA A 290 -12.32 -8.10 -9.20
CA ALA A 290 -12.68 -8.57 -7.87
C ALA A 290 -14.19 -8.46 -7.58
N ALA A 291 -14.86 -7.41 -8.07
CA ALA A 291 -16.31 -7.25 -7.96
C ALA A 291 -17.08 -8.23 -8.87
N ALA A 292 -16.58 -8.47 -10.08
CA ALA A 292 -17.16 -9.38 -11.07
C ALA A 292 -17.06 -10.85 -10.63
N VAL A 293 -15.94 -11.26 -10.04
CA VAL A 293 -15.73 -12.62 -9.50
C VAL A 293 -16.65 -12.91 -8.31
N HIS A 294 -17.13 -11.89 -7.59
CA HIS A 294 -18.01 -12.06 -6.44
C HIS A 294 -19.49 -11.73 -6.66
N GLY A 295 -19.91 -11.38 -7.89
CA GLY A 295 -21.33 -11.22 -8.24
C GLY A 295 -22.02 -9.99 -7.64
N TRP A 296 -21.26 -8.92 -7.35
CA TRP A 296 -21.83 -7.66 -6.85
C TRP A 296 -22.06 -6.70 -8.02
N LEU A 297 -23.32 -6.57 -8.44
CA LEU A 297 -23.76 -5.56 -9.40
C LEU A 297 -23.57 -4.16 -8.77
N ILE A 298 -22.78 -3.32 -9.41
CA ILE A 298 -22.44 -1.97 -8.95
C ILE A 298 -23.59 -1.01 -9.29
N GLU A 299 -24.39 -0.63 -8.30
CA GLU A 299 -25.29 0.55 -8.37
C GLU A 299 -24.66 1.82 -7.77
N GLY A 300 -23.36 1.79 -7.39
CA GLY A 300 -22.74 2.84 -6.57
C GLY A 300 -21.71 3.77 -7.24
N LEU A 301 -21.33 3.57 -8.50
CA LEU A 301 -20.32 4.42 -9.18
C LEU A 301 -20.98 5.43 -10.14
N GLY A 302 -21.90 6.22 -9.62
CA GLY A 302 -22.40 7.40 -10.33
C GLY A 302 -21.35 8.52 -10.28
N ASN A 303 -20.76 8.82 -11.44
CA ASN A 303 -19.89 9.97 -11.78
C ASN A 303 -18.44 9.65 -12.21
N PHE A 304 -18.19 8.51 -12.86
CA PHE A 304 -17.06 8.43 -13.80
C PHE A 304 -17.56 8.65 -15.23
N ASN A 305 -17.06 9.71 -15.88
CA ASN A 305 -17.43 10.05 -17.25
C ASN A 305 -16.64 9.16 -18.24
N PHE A 306 -17.20 8.01 -18.61
CA PHE A 306 -16.59 6.96 -19.44
C PHE A 306 -16.73 7.18 -20.96
N SER A 307 -16.63 8.42 -21.46
CA SER A 307 -16.83 8.66 -22.91
C SER A 307 -15.62 8.32 -23.80
N SER A 308 -14.41 8.10 -23.25
CA SER A 308 -13.20 7.91 -24.07
C SER A 308 -12.61 6.49 -24.12
N CYS A 309 -13.17 5.51 -23.39
CA CYS A 309 -12.65 4.12 -23.39
C CYS A 309 -13.51 3.11 -24.16
N PHE A 310 -14.64 3.52 -24.74
CA PHE A 310 -15.58 2.60 -25.40
C PHE A 310 -15.61 2.67 -26.93
N SER A 311 -14.82 3.53 -27.58
CA SER A 311 -14.75 3.54 -29.05
C SER A 311 -14.14 2.26 -29.62
N ASP A 312 -13.27 1.59 -28.86
CA ASP A 312 -12.46 0.48 -29.37
C ASP A 312 -13.03 -0.91 -29.06
N LEU A 313 -14.09 -1.03 -28.25
CA LEU A 313 -14.79 -2.30 -28.01
C LEU A 313 -15.91 -2.59 -29.01
N SER A 314 -16.37 -1.57 -29.75
CA SER A 314 -17.44 -1.73 -30.76
C SER A 314 -16.98 -2.42 -32.05
N SER A 315 -15.66 -2.48 -32.29
CA SER A 315 -15.07 -3.16 -33.46
C SER A 315 -14.76 -4.65 -33.22
N ALA A 316 -14.79 -5.12 -31.97
CA ALA A 316 -14.41 -6.49 -31.60
C ALA A 316 -15.58 -7.48 -31.43
N LEU A 317 -16.84 -7.01 -31.41
CA LEU A 317 -18.03 -7.87 -31.21
C LEU A 317 -18.96 -7.95 -32.44
N GLY A 318 -18.45 -7.61 -33.62
CA GLY A 318 -19.21 -7.61 -34.85
C GLY A 318 -19.25 -8.95 -35.61
N TYR A 319 -19.46 -10.11 -34.98
CA TYR A 319 -19.81 -11.35 -35.71
C TYR A 319 -20.46 -12.40 -34.79
N CYS A 320 -21.74 -12.25 -34.49
CA CYS A 320 -22.60 -13.40 -34.22
C CYS A 320 -24.07 -13.01 -34.47
N SER A 321 -24.50 -13.17 -35.72
CA SER A 321 -25.91 -13.10 -36.07
C SER A 321 -26.31 -14.37 -36.80
N ARG A 322 -27.52 -14.85 -36.44
CA ARG A 322 -28.35 -15.89 -37.09
C ARG A 322 -28.24 -17.32 -36.53
N LEU A 323 -29.09 -17.61 -35.55
CA LEU A 323 -29.88 -18.84 -35.57
C LEU A 323 -31.22 -18.52 -36.25
N PRO A 324 -31.72 -19.32 -37.21
CA PRO A 324 -33.04 -19.12 -37.79
C PRO A 324 -34.11 -19.75 -36.91
N ALA A 325 -35.27 -19.10 -36.89
CA ALA A 325 -36.51 -19.66 -36.37
C ALA A 325 -37.15 -20.58 -37.43
N MET A 326 -37.29 -21.86 -37.08
CA MET A 326 -38.31 -22.87 -37.42
C MET A 326 -37.67 -24.26 -37.42
#